data_AF-A0A7J3XEL0-F1
#
_entry.id   AF-A0A7J3XEL0-F1
#
_cell.length_a   1.000
_cell.length_b   1.000
_cell.length_c   1.000
_cell.angle_alpha   90.00
_cell.angle_beta   90.00
_cell.angle_gamma   90.00
#
_symmetry.space_group_name_H-M   'P 1'
#
loop_
_entity.id
_entity.type
_entity.pdbx_description
1 polymer ?
#
loop_
_entity_poly.entity_id
_entity_poly.type
_entity_poly.pdbx_seq_one_letter_code
_entity_poly.pdbx_strand_id
1 'polypeptide(L)'
;MRAYLYTLEVLIALSAVFITIALAMKFAPTKPNVEASLLQLKLSEAVEYLESAGKLRELVYAGDEVGLEEELESLLENLYEVEVVICTTSCNLPELPSTNVAEVTRYFATNDSTYSFAKLIVYAWVRT
;
A
#
# COMPACT_ATOMS: atom_id res chain seq x y z
N MET A 1 32.66 9.36 -52.27
CA MET A 1 32.77 9.27 -50.79
C MET A 1 31.66 10.00 -50.03
N ARG A 2 31.18 11.19 -50.47
CA ARG A 2 30.07 11.91 -49.78
C ARG A 2 28.75 11.12 -49.69
N ALA A 3 28.42 10.31 -50.70
CA ALA A 3 27.21 9.49 -50.69
C ALA A 3 27.23 8.40 -49.60
N TYR A 4 28.39 7.78 -49.35
CA TYR A 4 28.55 6.75 -48.32
C TYR A 4 28.44 7.33 -46.90
N LEU A 5 28.92 8.55 -46.68
CA LEU A 5 28.75 9.28 -45.43
C LEU A 5 27.27 9.59 -45.17
N TYR A 6 26.53 10.05 -46.18
CA TYR A 6 25.09 10.28 -46.08
C TYR A 6 24.31 9.01 -45.75
N THR A 7 24.63 7.87 -46.38
CA THR A 7 23.95 6.61 -46.07
C THR A 7 24.24 6.11 -44.66
N LEU A 8 25.43 6.38 -44.13
CA LEU A 8 25.82 6.00 -42.78
C LEU A 8 25.11 6.87 -41.73
N GLU A 9 25.01 8.19 -41.96
CA GLU A 9 24.25 9.10 -41.11
C GLU A 9 22.77 8.71 -41.02
N VAL A 10 22.15 8.35 -42.15
CA VAL A 10 20.75 7.91 -42.19
C VAL A 10 20.56 6.60 -41.41
N LEU A 11 21.50 5.66 -41.51
CA LEU A 11 21.44 4.41 -40.75
C LEU A 11 21.59 4.63 -39.25
N ILE A 12 22.51 5.52 -38.85
CA ILE A 12 22.69 5.88 -37.43
C ILE A 12 21.41 6.55 -36.91
N ALA A 13 20.84 7.49 -37.64
CA ALA A 13 19.60 8.17 -37.26
C ALA A 13 18.44 7.18 -37.10
N LEU A 14 18.26 6.25 -38.04
CA LEU A 14 17.25 5.20 -37.94
C LEU A 14 17.48 4.30 -36.71
N SER A 15 18.72 3.86 -36.48
CA SER A 15 19.04 3.02 -35.32
C SER A 15 18.78 3.73 -33.99
N ALA A 16 19.09 5.02 -33.90
CA ALA A 16 18.82 5.84 -32.72
C ALA A 16 17.31 5.95 -32.44
N VAL A 17 16.50 6.16 -33.49
CA VAL A 17 15.03 6.18 -33.37
C VAL A 17 14.51 4.84 -32.86
N PHE A 18 14.94 3.71 -33.43
CA PHE A 18 14.51 2.40 -32.97
C PHE A 18 14.90 2.11 -31.52
N ILE A 19 16.12 2.48 -31.12
CA ILE A 19 16.59 2.33 -29.73
C ILE A 19 15.75 3.19 -28.79
N THR A 20 15.45 4.44 -29.14
CA THR A 20 14.61 5.31 -28.30
C THR A 20 13.19 4.75 -28.14
N ILE A 21 12.59 4.19 -29.18
CA ILE A 21 11.25 3.57 -29.11
C ILE A 21 11.28 2.33 -28.22
N ALA A 22 12.28 1.46 -28.35
CA ALA A 22 12.43 0.27 -27.51
C ALA A 22 12.63 0.63 -26.04
N LEU A 23 13.45 1.64 -25.75
CA LEU A 23 13.65 2.15 -24.39
C LEU A 23 12.35 2.78 -23.84
N ALA A 24 11.64 3.57 -24.64
CA ALA A 24 10.37 4.17 -24.24
C ALA A 24 9.31 3.13 -23.87
N MET A 25 9.25 2.00 -24.58
CA MET A 25 8.34 0.90 -24.24
C MET A 25 8.80 0.12 -23.01
N LYS A 26 10.11 -0.10 -22.83
CA LYS A 26 10.65 -0.81 -21.66
C LYS A 26 10.47 -0.01 -20.36
N PHE A 27 10.56 1.31 -20.44
CA PHE A 27 10.34 2.22 -19.32
C PHE A 27 8.94 2.83 -19.32
N ALA A 28 8.02 2.31 -20.12
CA ALA A 28 6.62 2.72 -20.04
C ALA A 28 6.15 2.43 -18.61
N PRO A 29 5.60 3.42 -17.91
CA PRO A 29 5.10 3.20 -16.56
C PRO A 29 4.02 2.11 -16.64
N THR A 30 4.16 1.09 -15.81
CA THR A 30 3.12 0.07 -15.64
C THR A 30 1.81 0.77 -15.28
N LYS A 31 0.71 0.34 -15.90
CA LYS A 31 -0.63 0.85 -15.55
C LYS A 31 -0.78 0.77 -14.02
N PRO A 32 -1.14 1.86 -13.33
CA PRO A 32 -1.30 1.82 -11.89
C PRO A 32 -2.36 0.77 -11.54
N ASN A 33 -2.10 -0.05 -10.51
CA ASN A 33 -3.10 -0.94 -9.96
C ASN A 33 -4.13 -0.09 -9.21
N VAL A 34 -5.18 0.33 -9.93
CA VAL A 34 -6.23 1.23 -9.43
C VAL A 34 -6.96 0.61 -8.25
N GLU A 35 -7.17 -0.71 -8.27
CA GLU A 35 -7.91 -1.44 -7.24
C GLU A 35 -7.16 -1.47 -5.91
N ALA A 36 -5.86 -1.82 -5.94
CA ALA A 36 -5.04 -1.80 -4.73
C ALA A 36 -4.91 -0.38 -4.14
N SER A 37 -4.77 0.63 -5.00
CA SER A 37 -4.69 2.03 -4.57
C SER A 37 -5.98 2.52 -3.93
N LEU A 38 -7.13 2.11 -4.48
CA LEU A 38 -8.45 2.47 -3.95
C LEU A 38 -8.76 1.75 -2.64
N LEU A 39 -8.37 0.48 -2.50
CA LEU A 39 -8.48 -0.26 -1.24
C LEU A 39 -7.63 0.40 -0.15
N GLN A 40 -6.38 0.76 -0.46
CA GLN A 40 -5.51 1.44 0.50
C GLN A 40 -6.09 2.78 0.95
N LEU A 41 -6.70 3.54 0.02
CA LEU A 41 -7.37 4.80 0.36
C LEU A 41 -8.56 4.56 1.31
N LYS A 42 -9.46 3.63 0.97
CA LYS A 42 -10.61 3.28 1.81
C LYS A 42 -10.18 2.80 3.20
N LEU A 43 -9.16 1.96 3.27
CA LEU A 43 -8.62 1.46 4.53
C LEU A 43 -8.06 2.62 5.38
N SER A 44 -7.33 3.53 4.76
CA SER A 44 -6.81 4.72 5.45
C SER A 44 -7.93 5.61 5.98
N GLU A 45 -8.99 5.82 5.20
CA GLU A 45 -10.17 6.60 5.60
C GLU A 45 -10.91 5.94 6.77
N ALA A 46 -11.07 4.61 6.75
CA ALA A 46 -11.69 3.86 7.84
C ALA A 46 -10.89 3.98 9.15
N VAL A 47 -9.57 3.84 9.08
CA VAL A 47 -8.67 4.01 10.24
C VAL A 47 -8.74 5.45 10.77
N GLU A 48 -8.74 6.45 9.88
CA GLU A 48 -8.85 7.86 10.28
C GLU A 48 -10.21 8.19 10.91
N TYR A 49 -11.29 7.59 10.40
CA TYR A 49 -12.61 7.70 10.99
C TYR A 49 -12.61 7.17 12.43
N LEU A 50 -12.06 5.97 12.68
CA LEU A 50 -11.97 5.40 14.03
C LEU A 50 -11.12 6.24 14.99
N GLU A 51 -10.05 6.87 14.50
CA GLU A 51 -9.25 7.82 15.29
C GLU A 51 -10.07 9.06 15.65
N SER A 52 -10.80 9.64 14.68
CA SER A 52 -11.63 10.83 14.92
C SER A 52 -12.82 10.55 15.84
N ALA A 53 -13.33 9.32 15.83
CA ALA A 53 -14.36 8.84 16.74
C ALA A 53 -13.85 8.52 18.16
N GLY A 54 -12.53 8.58 18.38
CA GLY A 54 -11.87 8.29 19.66
C GLY A 54 -11.76 6.80 20.00
N LYS A 55 -12.29 5.91 19.15
CA LYS A 55 -12.28 4.45 19.38
C LYS A 55 -10.94 3.80 19.08
N LEU A 56 -10.21 4.30 18.08
CA LEU A 56 -8.98 3.64 17.60
C LEU A 56 -7.94 3.49 18.72
N ARG A 57 -7.67 4.57 19.44
CA ARG A 57 -6.69 4.54 20.55
C ARG A 57 -7.15 3.64 21.69
N GLU A 58 -8.43 3.65 22.01
CA GLU A 58 -9.00 2.82 23.07
C GLU A 58 -8.78 1.33 22.76
N LEU A 59 -9.15 0.91 21.55
CA LEU A 59 -8.98 -0.47 21.09
C LEU A 59 -7.51 -0.88 20.98
N VAL A 60 -6.66 0.01 20.46
CA VAL A 60 -5.21 -0.25 20.34
C VAL A 60 -4.56 -0.43 21.72
N TYR A 61 -4.88 0.40 22.71
CA TYR A 61 -4.31 0.26 24.05
C TYR A 61 -4.96 -0.85 24.88
N ALA A 62 -6.19 -1.23 24.57
CA ALA A 62 -6.83 -2.43 25.12
C ALA A 62 -6.24 -3.73 24.55
N GLY A 63 -5.54 -3.66 23.41
CA GLY A 63 -5.05 -4.83 22.68
C GLY A 63 -6.19 -5.65 22.05
N ASP A 64 -7.31 -4.99 21.74
CA ASP A 64 -8.50 -5.63 21.18
C ASP A 64 -8.41 -5.69 19.65
N GLU A 65 -7.60 -6.65 19.15
CA GLU A 65 -7.38 -6.87 17.71
C GLU A 65 -8.69 -7.26 17.01
N VAL A 66 -9.43 -8.21 17.60
CA VAL A 66 -10.69 -8.73 17.03
C VAL A 66 -11.76 -7.65 16.96
N GLY A 67 -11.95 -6.86 18.02
CA GLY A 67 -12.91 -5.76 18.01
C GLY A 67 -12.56 -4.68 16.97
N LEU A 68 -11.27 -4.44 16.75
CA LEU A 68 -10.82 -3.50 15.71
C LEU A 68 -11.02 -4.05 14.31
N GLU A 69 -10.80 -5.34 14.10
CA GLU A 69 -11.10 -6.04 12.83
C GLU A 69 -12.59 -5.92 12.50
N GLU A 70 -13.49 -6.25 13.43
CA GLU A 70 -14.94 -6.17 13.20
C GLU A 70 -15.42 -4.75 12.85
N GLU A 71 -14.92 -3.73 13.55
CA GLU A 71 -15.26 -2.34 13.26
C GLU A 71 -14.73 -1.90 11.88
N LEU A 72 -13.51 -2.31 11.51
CA LEU A 72 -12.92 -1.99 10.21
C LEU A 72 -13.61 -2.74 9.08
N GLU A 73 -13.92 -4.03 9.24
CA GLU A 73 -14.70 -4.79 8.27
C GLU A 73 -16.08 -4.18 8.04
N SER A 74 -16.74 -3.73 9.12
CA SER A 74 -18.03 -3.04 9.05
C SER A 74 -17.94 -1.75 8.23
N LEU A 75 -16.91 -0.93 8.46
CA LEU A 75 -16.67 0.30 7.70
C LEU A 75 -16.34 0.03 6.22
N LEU A 76 -15.77 -1.14 5.93
CA LEU A 76 -15.45 -1.61 4.59
C LEU A 76 -16.58 -2.46 3.97
N GLU A 77 -17.79 -2.38 4.52
CA GLU A 77 -19.01 -3.03 4.04
C GLU A 77 -18.92 -4.57 3.99
N ASN A 78 -18.03 -5.19 4.77
CA ASN A 78 -17.77 -6.64 4.78
C ASN A 78 -17.36 -7.23 3.41
N LEU A 79 -16.91 -6.39 2.48
CA LEU A 79 -16.39 -6.80 1.17
C LEU A 79 -14.94 -7.24 1.24
N TYR A 80 -14.25 -6.86 2.31
CA TYR A 80 -12.84 -7.10 2.52
C TYR A 80 -12.66 -7.86 3.83
N GLU A 81 -11.66 -8.71 3.83
CA GLU A 81 -11.15 -9.34 5.04
C GLU A 81 -10.07 -8.43 5.62
N VAL A 82 -10.12 -8.20 6.92
CA VAL A 82 -9.22 -7.30 7.64
C VAL A 82 -8.48 -8.08 8.71
N GLU A 83 -7.18 -7.84 8.80
CA GLU A 83 -6.35 -8.41 9.85
C GLU A 83 -5.55 -7.30 10.54
N VAL A 84 -5.62 -7.28 11.87
CA VAL A 84 -5.03 -6.25 12.71
C VAL A 84 -3.89 -6.84 13.52
N VAL A 85 -2.76 -6.16 13.52
CA VAL A 85 -1.62 -6.49 14.37
C VAL A 85 -1.29 -5.31 15.25
N ILE A 86 -1.39 -5.50 16.57
CA ILE A 86 -0.99 -4.51 17.57
C ILE A 86 0.31 -4.98 18.24
N CYS A 87 1.36 -4.19 18.12
CA CYS A 87 2.69 -4.56 18.61
C CYS A 87 3.44 -3.35 19.16
N THR A 88 4.53 -3.58 19.89
CA THR A 88 5.35 -2.49 20.45
C THR A 88 6.70 -2.40 19.73
N THR A 89 7.55 -3.41 19.91
CA THR A 89 8.94 -3.45 19.39
C THR A 89 9.13 -4.48 18.28
N SER A 90 8.38 -5.58 18.31
CA SER A 90 8.38 -6.63 17.29
C SER A 90 6.95 -7.11 17.04
N CYS A 91 6.58 -7.30 15.78
CA CYS A 91 5.25 -7.74 15.38
C CYS A 91 5.37 -9.12 14.74
N ASN A 92 4.55 -10.07 15.16
CA ASN A 92 4.38 -11.32 14.44
C ASN A 92 3.46 -11.01 13.26
N LEU A 93 4.00 -11.13 12.05
CA LEU A 93 3.24 -10.86 10.84
C LEU A 93 2.41 -12.09 10.48
N PRO A 94 1.13 -11.91 10.14
CA PRO A 94 0.27 -13.02 9.74
C PRO A 94 0.58 -13.51 8.32
N GLU A 95 0.00 -14.67 7.97
CA GLU A 95 0.11 -15.23 6.62
C GLU A 95 -0.84 -14.52 5.66
N LEU A 96 -0.33 -13.49 4.99
CA LEU A 96 -1.10 -12.68 4.05
C LEU A 96 -1.18 -13.34 2.65
N PRO A 97 -2.27 -13.11 1.90
CA PRO A 97 -2.38 -13.59 0.53
C PRO A 97 -1.34 -12.93 -0.39
N SER A 98 -0.91 -13.67 -1.42
CA SER A 98 0.21 -13.26 -2.28
C SER A 98 -0.06 -12.06 -3.21
N THR A 99 -1.30 -11.57 -3.30
CA THR A 99 -1.70 -10.51 -4.23
C THR A 99 -2.81 -9.61 -3.66
N ASN A 100 -2.72 -8.30 -3.94
CA ASN A 100 -3.74 -7.27 -3.65
C ASN A 100 -4.07 -7.06 -2.16
N VAL A 101 -3.04 -7.02 -1.33
CA VAL A 101 -3.16 -6.60 0.08
C VAL A 101 -2.89 -5.11 0.20
N ALA A 102 -3.79 -4.38 0.83
CA ALA A 102 -3.54 -3.02 1.30
C ALA A 102 -3.00 -3.06 2.72
N GLU A 103 -2.04 -2.20 3.01
CA GLU A 103 -1.46 -2.03 4.34
C GLU A 103 -1.59 -0.57 4.79
N VAL A 104 -2.06 -0.39 6.02
CA VAL A 104 -2.01 0.89 6.73
C VAL A 104 -1.30 0.68 8.08
N THR A 105 -0.15 1.34 8.24
CA THR A 105 0.61 1.34 9.50
C THR A 105 0.43 2.67 10.22
N ARG A 106 0.13 2.63 11.51
CA ARG A 106 0.03 3.78 12.42
C ARG A 106 0.90 3.59 13.65
N TYR A 107 1.46 4.68 14.15
CA TYR A 107 2.29 4.70 15.36
C TYR A 107 1.63 5.57 16.42
N PHE A 108 1.54 5.03 17.62
CA PHE A 108 0.99 5.68 18.80
C PHE A 108 2.12 5.90 19.78
N ALA A 109 2.55 7.15 19.86
CA ALA A 109 3.49 7.62 20.87
C ALA A 109 2.73 8.41 21.94
N THR A 110 3.15 8.25 23.19
CA THR A 110 2.57 8.91 24.35
C THR A 110 3.68 9.35 25.30
N ASN A 111 3.44 10.46 25.99
CA ASN A 111 4.33 10.95 27.06
C ASN A 111 3.84 10.54 28.46
N ASP A 112 2.72 9.81 28.55
CA ASP A 112 2.16 9.35 29.82
C ASP A 112 2.75 8.00 30.22
N SER A 113 3.16 7.88 31.49
CA SER A 113 3.81 6.68 32.03
C SER A 113 2.93 5.42 32.06
N THR A 114 1.64 5.56 31.79
CA THR A 114 0.64 4.48 31.75
C THR A 114 0.50 3.84 30.38
N TYR A 115 0.95 4.50 29.32
CA TYR A 115 0.82 4.00 27.95
C TYR A 115 2.21 3.71 27.38
N SER A 116 2.39 2.53 26.81
CA SER A 116 3.60 2.17 26.07
C SER A 116 3.47 2.57 24.61
N PHE A 117 4.60 2.72 23.91
CA PHE A 117 4.59 2.88 22.46
C PHE A 117 3.87 1.70 21.82
N ALA A 118 2.88 1.98 20.98
CA ALA A 118 2.16 0.97 20.21
C ALA A 118 2.26 1.27 18.72
N LYS A 119 2.42 0.21 17.94
CA LYS A 119 2.38 0.17 16.49
C LYS A 119 1.16 -0.65 16.11
N LEU A 120 0.32 -0.06 15.29
CA LEU A 120 -0.81 -0.71 14.65
C LEU A 120 -0.45 -0.96 13.19
N ILE A 121 -0.67 -2.18 12.73
CA ILE A 121 -0.60 -2.54 11.33
C ILE A 121 -1.95 -3.14 10.96
N VAL A 122 -2.58 -2.59 9.94
CA VAL A 122 -3.86 -3.07 9.43
C VAL A 122 -3.65 -3.55 8.02
N TYR A 123 -4.02 -4.80 7.77
CA TYR A 123 -4.04 -5.42 6.45
C TYR A 123 -5.48 -5.56 5.99
N ALA A 124 -5.72 -5.33 4.70
CA ALA A 124 -7.02 -5.64 4.09
C ALA A 124 -6.84 -6.25 2.69
N TRP A 125 -7.67 -7.22 2.35
CA TRP A 125 -7.74 -7.82 1.02
C TRP A 125 -9.17 -8.19 0.65
N VAL A 126 -9.41 -8.44 -0.64
CA VAL A 126 -10.73 -8.86 -1.13
C VAL A 126 -11.06 -10.24 -0.57
N ARG A 127 -12.23 -10.37 0.07
CA ARG A 127 -12.71 -11.65 0.60
C ARG A 127 -12.92 -12.64 -0.54
N THR A 128 -12.30 -13.82 -0.45
CA THR A 128 -12.41 -14.90 -1.44
C THR A 128 -13.68 -15.74 -1.25
#